data_AF-A0A351TQ68-F1
#
_entry.id   AF-A0A351TQ68-F1
#
_cell.length_a   1.000
_cell.length_b   1.000
_cell.length_c   1.000
_cell.angle_alpha   90.00
_cell.angle_beta   90.00
_cell.angle_gamma   90.00
#
_symmetry.space_group_name_H-M   'P 1'
#
loop_
_entity.id
_entity.type
_entity.pdbx_description
1 polymer ?
#
loop_
_entity_poly.entity_id
_entity_poly.type
_entity_poly.pdbx_seq_one_letter_code
_entity_poly.pdbx_strand_id
1 'polypeptide(L)'
;CPGGHEPKSCSYNQETGQCTISFQKRQCNDCPYKEQCHPKMFKRVSRKTVSSKSNQRAKQQRERSSEEFKKYSRFRNGVETIPSILRRKYGIDKIPVRGLIRSRFFFGCKIGALNIKKFCRYMQGQDKCVQKMAAA
;
A
#
# COMPACT_ATOMS: atom_id res chain seq x y z
N CYS A 1 -10.23 -27.43 7.43
CA CYS A 1 -10.33 -27.16 5.97
C CYS A 1 -11.80 -26.90 5.63
N PRO A 2 -12.18 -26.09 4.61
CA PRO A 2 -13.59 -25.98 4.18
C PRO A 2 -14.25 -27.33 3.85
N GLY A 3 -13.48 -28.31 3.36
CA GLY A 3 -13.94 -29.69 3.14
C GLY A 3 -13.92 -30.58 4.39
N GLY A 4 -13.95 -30.02 5.61
CA GLY A 4 -14.03 -30.79 6.86
C GLY A 4 -12.76 -31.53 7.31
N HIS A 5 -11.74 -31.67 6.46
CA HIS A 5 -10.53 -32.41 6.84
C HIS A 5 -9.66 -31.70 7.90
N GLU A 6 -9.20 -32.48 8.87
CA GLU A 6 -8.20 -32.09 9.88
C GLU A 6 -6.79 -32.08 9.28
N PRO A 7 -5.97 -31.07 9.57
CA PRO A 7 -4.60 -31.01 9.08
C PRO A 7 -3.70 -32.07 9.72
N LYS A 8 -2.79 -32.64 8.92
CA LYS A 8 -1.72 -33.51 9.42
C LYS A 8 -0.76 -32.74 10.33
N SER A 9 -0.47 -31.49 9.99
CA SER A 9 0.34 -30.61 10.83
C SER A 9 0.04 -29.14 10.54
N CYS A 10 0.23 -28.31 11.56
CA CYS A 10 0.13 -26.85 11.49
C CYS A 10 1.37 -26.25 12.15
N SER A 11 1.91 -25.19 11.56
CA SER A 11 3.06 -24.46 12.10
C SER A 11 2.88 -22.97 11.86
N TYR A 12 3.29 -22.16 12.83
CA TYR A 12 3.31 -20.71 12.74
C TYR A 12 4.74 -20.21 12.82
N ASN A 13 5.17 -19.45 11.81
CA ASN A 13 6.45 -18.77 11.81
C ASN A 13 6.24 -17.31 12.27
N GLN A 14 6.77 -16.98 13.45
CA GLN A 14 6.60 -15.67 14.09
C GLN A 14 7.29 -14.53 13.32
N GLU A 15 8.48 -14.77 12.77
CA GLU A 15 9.26 -13.76 12.02
C GLU A 15 8.52 -13.31 10.75
N THR A 16 7.95 -14.28 10.02
CA THR A 16 7.29 -14.03 8.73
C THR A 16 5.78 -13.80 8.87
N GLY A 17 5.18 -14.15 10.01
CA GLY A 17 3.73 -14.12 10.25
C GLY A 17 2.97 -15.07 9.34
N GLN A 18 3.58 -16.21 8.99
CA GLN A 18 3.01 -17.22 8.10
C GLN A 18 2.54 -18.44 8.90
N CYS A 19 1.31 -18.86 8.64
CA CYS A 19 0.77 -20.14 9.07
C CYS A 19 0.86 -21.13 7.92
N THR A 20 1.54 -22.25 8.14
CA THR A 20 1.71 -23.33 7.16
C THR A 20 1.00 -24.58 7.67
N ILE A 21 0.06 -25.04 6.86
CA ILE A 21 -0.80 -26.18 7.14
C ILE A 21 -0.51 -27.27 6.12
N SER A 22 -0.33 -28.51 6.57
CA SER A 22 -0.10 -29.66 5.71
C SER A 22 -1.22 -30.68 5.84
N PHE A 23 -1.65 -31.24 4.71
CA PHE A 23 -2.65 -32.29 4.58
C PHE A 23 -2.04 -33.50 3.87
N GLN A 24 -2.71 -34.65 3.94
CA GLN A 24 -2.31 -35.78 3.12
C GLN A 24 -2.58 -35.47 1.65
N LYS A 25 -1.70 -35.96 0.75
CA LYS A 25 -1.82 -35.66 -0.69
C LYS A 25 -3.21 -36.03 -1.24
N ARG A 26 -3.70 -37.22 -0.91
CA ARG A 26 -4.99 -37.75 -1.38
C ARG A 26 -6.16 -36.83 -1.03
N GLN A 27 -6.21 -36.36 0.23
CA GLN A 27 -7.26 -35.45 0.72
C GLN A 27 -7.40 -34.17 -0.11
N CYS A 28 -6.30 -33.61 -0.61
CA CYS A 28 -6.36 -32.41 -1.45
C CYS A 28 -6.44 -32.71 -2.95
N ASN A 29 -6.05 -33.90 -3.39
CA ASN A 29 -6.03 -34.23 -4.82
C ASN A 29 -7.43 -34.38 -5.39
N ASP A 30 -8.32 -35.00 -4.60
CA ASP A 30 -9.70 -35.30 -4.97
C ASP A 30 -10.68 -34.28 -4.35
N CYS A 31 -10.17 -33.15 -3.86
CA CYS A 31 -10.97 -32.14 -3.18
C CYS A 31 -11.71 -31.26 -4.20
N PRO A 32 -13.04 -31.07 -4.07
CA PRO A 32 -13.80 -30.19 -4.96
C PRO A 32 -13.36 -28.72 -4.87
N TYR A 33 -12.76 -28.31 -3.74
CA TYR A 33 -12.26 -26.95 -3.52
C TYR A 33 -10.79 -26.77 -3.93
N LYS A 34 -10.15 -27.75 -4.57
CA LYS A 34 -8.72 -27.71 -4.92
C LYS A 34 -8.36 -26.48 -5.74
N GLU A 35 -9.15 -26.18 -6.76
CA GLU A 35 -8.94 -25.03 -7.66
C GLU A 35 -9.14 -23.68 -6.96
N GLN A 36 -9.91 -23.61 -5.88
CA GLN A 36 -10.06 -22.37 -5.11
C GLN A 36 -8.95 -22.25 -4.05
N CYS A 37 -8.63 -23.37 -3.39
CA CYS A 37 -7.64 -23.46 -2.33
C CYS A 37 -6.22 -23.26 -2.86
N HIS A 38 -5.91 -23.71 -4.07
CA HIS A 38 -4.55 -23.70 -4.65
C HIS A 38 -3.48 -24.19 -3.65
N PRO A 39 -3.56 -25.44 -3.16
CA PRO A 39 -2.54 -26.01 -2.29
C PRO A 39 -1.28 -26.37 -3.11
N LYS A 40 -0.10 -26.17 -2.51
CA LYS A 40 1.16 -26.66 -3.10
C LYS A 40 1.27 -28.17 -2.90
N MET A 41 1.25 -28.92 -3.98
CA MET A 41 1.31 -30.38 -3.96
C MET A 41 2.77 -30.85 -3.89
N PHE A 42 3.12 -31.62 -2.86
CA PHE A 42 4.40 -32.32 -2.75
C PHE A 42 4.21 -33.84 -2.95
N LYS A 43 5.32 -34.60 -2.97
CA LYS A 43 5.30 -36.07 -3.17
C LYS A 43 4.34 -36.79 -2.21
N ARG A 44 4.38 -36.45 -0.91
CA ARG A 44 3.62 -37.14 0.15
C ARG A 44 2.50 -36.31 0.79
N VAL A 45 2.58 -34.98 0.70
CA VAL A 45 1.69 -34.05 1.42
C VAL A 45 1.28 -32.90 0.52
N SER A 46 0.20 -32.23 0.88
CA SER A 46 -0.26 -31.00 0.26
C SER A 46 -0.16 -29.88 1.28
N ARG A 47 0.44 -28.75 0.90
CA ARG A 47 0.71 -27.64 1.83
C ARG A 47 -0.06 -26.41 1.42
N LYS A 48 -0.70 -25.75 2.37
CA LYS A 48 -1.24 -24.40 2.22
C LYS A 48 -0.56 -23.46 3.20
N THR A 49 -0.01 -22.38 2.68
CA THR A 49 0.56 -21.30 3.49
C THR A 49 -0.35 -20.09 3.40
N VAL A 50 -0.74 -19.56 4.56
CA VAL A 50 -1.55 -18.35 4.69
C VAL A 50 -0.77 -17.36 5.56
N SER A 51 -0.62 -16.14 5.07
CA SER A 51 0.00 -15.05 5.83
C SER A 51 -1.05 -14.02 6.18
N SER A 52 -1.00 -13.49 7.40
CA SER A 52 -1.85 -12.36 7.82
C SER A 52 -1.70 -11.17 6.85
N LYS A 53 -0.45 -10.86 6.44
CA LYS A 53 -0.14 -9.82 5.46
C LYS A 53 -0.80 -10.07 4.10
N SER A 54 -0.84 -11.32 3.65
CA SER A 54 -1.50 -11.68 2.38
C SER A 54 -3.01 -11.50 2.46
N ASN A 55 -3.62 -11.86 3.59
CA ASN A 55 -5.05 -11.68 3.80
C ASN A 55 -5.42 -10.18 3.84
N GLN A 56 -4.64 -9.37 4.55
CA GLN A 56 -4.85 -7.92 4.60
C GLN A 56 -4.70 -7.28 3.20
N ARG A 57 -3.70 -7.70 2.40
CA ARG A 57 -3.58 -7.26 1.01
C ARG A 57 -4.78 -7.65 0.16
N ALA A 58 -5.29 -8.87 0.30
CA ALA A 58 -6.47 -9.31 -0.43
C ALA A 58 -7.72 -8.48 -0.06
N LYS A 59 -7.88 -8.13 1.23
CA LYS A 59 -8.95 -7.21 1.69
C LYS A 59 -8.82 -5.84 1.01
N GLN A 60 -7.63 -5.22 1.07
CA GLN A 60 -7.38 -3.93 0.41
C GLN A 60 -7.60 -3.98 -1.10
N GLN A 61 -7.26 -5.09 -1.75
CA GLN A 61 -7.46 -5.26 -3.19
C GLN A 61 -8.95 -5.34 -3.56
N ARG A 62 -9.78 -5.98 -2.73
CA ARG A 62 -11.24 -6.00 -2.93
C ARG A 62 -11.85 -4.61 -2.80
N GLU A 63 -11.34 -3.80 -1.88
CA GLU A 63 -11.80 -2.43 -1.64
C GLU A 63 -11.23 -1.40 -2.63
N ARG A 64 -10.28 -1.81 -3.50
CA ARG A 64 -9.56 -0.91 -4.42
C ARG A 64 -10.49 -0.13 -5.36
N SER A 65 -11.61 -0.73 -5.76
CA SER A 65 -12.57 -0.10 -6.66
C SER A 65 -13.51 0.89 -5.96
N SER A 66 -13.53 0.92 -4.62
CA SER A 66 -14.38 1.85 -3.87
C SER A 66 -13.95 3.30 -4.07
N GLU A 67 -14.92 4.21 -4.06
CA GLU A 67 -14.65 5.65 -4.19
C GLU A 67 -13.81 6.18 -3.03
N GLU A 68 -14.02 5.67 -1.82
CA GLU A 68 -13.21 6.01 -0.65
C GLU A 68 -11.73 5.63 -0.87
N PHE A 69 -11.47 4.40 -1.32
CA PHE A 69 -10.10 3.98 -1.62
C PHE A 69 -9.45 4.86 -2.70
N LYS A 70 -10.21 5.23 -3.75
CA LYS A 70 -9.72 6.13 -4.80
C LYS A 70 -9.37 7.51 -4.24
N LYS A 71 -10.18 8.09 -3.35
CA LYS A 71 -9.89 9.37 -2.68
C LYS A 71 -8.59 9.29 -1.88
N TYR A 72 -8.44 8.29 -1.02
CA TYR A 72 -7.22 8.10 -0.23
C TYR A 72 -5.98 7.87 -1.09
N SER A 73 -6.12 7.09 -2.16
CA SER A 73 -5.04 6.84 -3.13
C SER A 73 -4.59 8.14 -3.83
N ARG A 74 -5.54 8.96 -4.28
CA ARG A 74 -5.25 10.29 -4.87
C ARG A 74 -4.55 11.21 -3.88
N PHE A 75 -4.99 11.24 -2.63
CA PHE A 75 -4.34 12.02 -1.57
C PHE A 75 -2.89 11.58 -1.35
N ARG A 76 -2.64 10.27 -1.20
CA ARG A 76 -1.28 9.72 -1.07
C ARG A 76 -0.39 10.08 -2.24
N ASN A 77 -0.88 9.90 -3.47
CA ASN A 77 -0.11 10.28 -4.67
C ASN A 77 0.26 11.77 -4.63
N GLY A 78 -0.66 12.64 -4.16
CA GLY A 78 -0.39 14.05 -3.94
C GLY A 78 0.76 14.31 -2.97
N VAL A 79 0.83 13.57 -1.85
CA VAL A 79 1.90 13.65 -0.85
C VAL A 79 3.22 13.09 -1.39
N GLU A 80 3.19 11.90 -1.98
CA GLU A 80 4.37 11.18 -2.50
C GLU A 80 5.03 11.93 -3.67
N THR A 81 4.29 12.79 -4.37
CA THR A 81 4.84 13.65 -5.44
C THR A 81 5.60 14.86 -4.88
N ILE A 82 5.36 15.29 -3.63
CA ILE A 82 5.98 16.49 -3.05
C ILE A 82 7.51 16.43 -3.08
N PRO A 83 8.19 15.34 -2.63
CA PRO A 83 9.65 15.26 -2.70
C PRO A 83 10.21 15.42 -4.11
N SER A 84 9.54 14.85 -5.12
CA SER A 84 9.94 14.97 -6.53
C SER A 84 9.80 16.40 -7.04
N ILE A 85 8.69 17.07 -6.71
CA ILE A 85 8.47 18.49 -7.05
C ILE A 85 9.53 19.37 -6.40
N LEU A 86 9.81 19.17 -5.10
CA LEU A 86 10.80 19.97 -4.38
C LEU A 86 12.20 19.81 -4.98
N ARG A 87 12.60 18.59 -5.36
CA ARG A 87 13.89 18.34 -6.02
C ARG A 87 13.96 18.94 -7.42
N ARG A 88 13.01 18.59 -8.28
CA ARG A 88 13.07 18.92 -9.72
C ARG A 88 12.67 20.36 -10.05
N LYS A 89 11.66 20.91 -9.37
CA LYS A 89 11.15 22.27 -9.65
C LYS A 89 11.72 23.34 -8.72
N TYR A 90 11.94 22.98 -7.45
CA TYR A 90 12.43 23.94 -6.45
C TYR A 90 13.92 23.76 -6.13
N GLY A 91 14.60 22.74 -6.66
CA GLY A 91 16.04 22.58 -6.54
C GLY A 91 16.54 22.47 -5.09
N ILE A 92 15.87 21.67 -4.25
CA ILE A 92 16.30 21.49 -2.84
C ILE A 92 17.67 20.80 -2.70
N ASP A 93 18.13 20.08 -3.72
CA ASP A 93 19.43 19.39 -3.70
C ASP A 93 20.60 20.35 -3.99
N LYS A 94 20.32 21.54 -4.55
CA LYS A 94 21.31 22.55 -4.95
C LYS A 94 21.03 23.89 -4.26
N ILE A 95 21.05 23.90 -2.94
CA ILE A 95 20.85 25.12 -2.14
C ILE A 95 22.16 25.93 -2.13
N PRO A 96 22.17 27.22 -2.54
CA PRO A 96 23.39 28.02 -2.71
C PRO A 96 23.92 28.62 -1.40
N VAL A 97 23.68 27.97 -0.26
CA VAL A 97 24.18 28.41 1.04
C VAL A 97 24.79 27.24 1.80
N ARG A 98 25.81 27.55 2.61
CA ARG A 98 26.48 26.58 3.50
C ARG A 98 25.99 26.74 4.93
N GLY A 99 25.97 25.63 5.67
CA GLY A 99 25.58 25.58 7.09
C GLY A 99 24.11 25.24 7.32
N LEU A 100 23.85 24.42 8.35
CA LEU A 100 22.53 23.83 8.62
C LEU A 100 21.42 24.88 8.78
N ILE A 101 21.69 25.96 9.51
CA ILE A 101 20.68 27.00 9.80
C ILE A 101 20.24 27.70 8.51
N ARG A 102 21.20 28.15 7.70
CA ARG A 102 20.93 28.85 6.43
C ARG A 102 20.25 27.90 5.44
N SER A 103 20.73 26.66 5.32
CA SER A 103 20.11 25.66 4.44
C SER A 103 18.67 25.33 4.84
N ARG A 104 18.37 25.23 6.14
CA ARG A 104 16.99 25.02 6.65
C ARG A 104 16.08 26.19 6.33
N PHE A 105 16.56 27.42 6.47
CA PHE A 105 15.79 28.61 6.10
C PHE A 105 15.41 28.59 4.61
N PHE A 106 16.40 28.42 3.73
CA PHE A 106 16.17 28.35 2.28
C PHE A 106 15.27 27.17 1.87
N PHE A 107 15.41 26.02 2.53
CA PHE A 107 14.52 24.88 2.34
C PHE A 107 13.07 25.22 2.72
N GLY A 108 12.87 25.90 3.86
CA GLY A 108 11.57 26.42 4.28
C GLY A 108 10.96 27.39 3.26
N CYS A 109 11.75 28.33 2.73
CA CYS A 109 11.30 29.24 1.67
C CYS A 109 10.85 28.49 0.40
N LYS A 110 11.56 27.41 0.01
CA LYS A 110 11.17 26.56 -1.14
C LYS A 110 9.85 25.83 -0.89
N ILE A 111 9.61 25.34 0.33
CA ILE A 111 8.31 24.77 0.74
C ILE A 111 7.22 25.84 0.69
N GLY A 112 7.49 27.04 1.22
CA GLY A 112 6.57 28.18 1.17
C GLY A 112 6.18 28.51 -0.26
N ALA A 113 7.15 28.60 -1.17
CA ALA A 113 6.90 28.85 -2.59
C ALA A 113 6.06 27.75 -3.27
N LEU A 114 6.21 26.49 -2.86
CA LEU A 114 5.33 25.40 -3.29
C LEU A 114 3.89 25.59 -2.80
N ASN A 115 3.71 25.93 -1.52
CA ASN A 115 2.40 26.12 -0.93
C ASN A 115 1.67 27.34 -1.52
N ILE A 116 2.37 28.47 -1.71
CA ILE A 116 1.81 29.67 -2.37
C ILE A 116 1.38 29.32 -3.79
N LYS A 117 2.20 28.60 -4.55
CA LYS A 117 1.83 28.18 -5.91
C LYS A 117 0.60 27.29 -5.93
N LYS A 118 0.47 26.35 -5.00
CA LYS A 118 -0.74 25.52 -4.85
C LYS A 118 -1.96 26.39 -4.52
N PHE A 119 -1.83 27.31 -3.58
CA PHE A 119 -2.89 28.24 -3.21
C PHE A 119 -3.35 29.09 -4.40
N CYS A 120 -2.43 29.67 -5.18
CA CYS A 120 -2.79 30.43 -6.37
C CYS A 120 -3.53 29.58 -7.42
N ARG A 121 -3.13 28.33 -7.65
CA ARG A 121 -3.82 27.42 -8.59
C ARG A 121 -5.21 27.05 -8.12
N TYR A 122 -5.39 26.88 -6.82
CA TYR A 122 -6.69 26.69 -6.21
C TYR A 122 -7.60 27.91 -6.45
N MET A 123 -7.11 29.12 -6.17
CA MET A 123 -7.86 30.36 -6.39
C MET A 123 -8.23 30.58 -7.87
N GLN A 124 -7.39 30.13 -8.80
CA GLN A 124 -7.64 30.20 -10.25
C GLN A 124 -8.56 29.09 -10.77
N GLY A 125 -9.12 28.23 -9.89
CA GLY A 125 -9.99 27.12 -10.28
C GLY A 125 -9.29 25.99 -11.05
N GLN A 126 -7.95 25.97 -11.06
CA GLN A 126 -7.16 25.01 -11.83
C GLN A 126 -6.94 23.68 -11.09
N ASP A 127 -7.27 23.60 -9.80
CA ASP A 127 -7.16 22.37 -9.00
C ASP A 127 -8.45 21.53 -9.04
N LYS A 128 -8.49 20.56 -9.95
CA LYS A 128 -9.58 19.57 -10.11
C LYS A 128 -9.66 18.51 -8.99
N CYS A 129 -8.79 18.58 -7.98
CA CYS A 129 -8.58 17.48 -7.02
C CYS A 129 -8.92 17.83 -5.56
N VAL A 130 -9.26 19.09 -5.26
CA VAL A 130 -9.74 19.48 -3.93
C VAL A 130 -11.26 19.36 -3.96
N GLN A 131 -11.83 18.52 -3.09
CA GLN A 131 -13.26 18.58 -2.84
C GLN A 131 -13.54 19.99 -2.32
N LYS A 132 -14.34 20.78 -3.07
CA LYS A 132 -14.90 22.02 -2.53
C LYS A 132 -15.59 21.64 -1.23
N MET A 133 -15.07 22.08 -0.09
CA MET A 133 -15.88 22.10 1.12
C MET A 133 -17.07 22.99 0.77
N ALA A 134 -18.26 22.41 0.74
CA ALA A 134 -19.47 23.22 0.68
C ALA A 134 -19.43 24.12 1.92
N ALA A 135 -19.40 25.43 1.70
CA ALA A 135 -19.60 26.38 2.77
C ALA A 135 -20.96 26.08 3.40
N ALA A 136 -20.96 25.92 4.72
CA ALA A 136 -22.18 25.86 5.53
C ALA A 136 -22.87 27.23 5.53
#